data_AF-A0A562SH78-F1
#
_entry.id   AF-A0A562SH78-F1
#
_cell.length_a   1.000
_cell.length_b   1.000
_cell.length_c   1.000
_cell.angle_alpha   90.00
_cell.angle_beta   90.00
_cell.angle_gamma   90.00
#
_symmetry.space_group_name_H-M   'P 1'
#
loop_
_entity.id
_entity.type
_entity.pdbx_description
1 polymer ?
#
loop_
_entity_poly.entity_id
_entity_poly.type
_entity_poly.pdbx_seq_one_letter_code
_entity_poly.pdbx_strand_id
1 'polypeptide(L)'
;MVQAYNFLASWQLFPEKCSYEFGETPKSGNCKIESVKNGAALSISTNWVTHLNEAFYTSYNFVPDAAVHPFENAEVAQQIRSEIPNSSTMVVELLTNGQVKLTATHEIMPNGFLKITTQGFTPEYKRYSNVEVYHKQMSVLPYASSISGVAIRPTKEGVIRHQALTAMEEQTNMQLDQIKQQIELLARQAQEIVKRKELSLMIYEAKLNFRPVIGHVYHLYQKHDDTYLLSMISPQEWGNGGPFKQFIASAKLLADHTWMEI
;
A
#
# COMPACT_ATOMS: atom_id res chain seq x y z
N MET A 1 -14.09 19.26 5.42
CA MET A 1 -15.00 18.25 4.80
C MET A 1 -14.27 17.29 3.85
N VAL A 2 -13.15 17.65 3.19
CA VAL A 2 -12.40 16.78 2.23
C VAL A 2 -11.26 15.97 2.87
N GLN A 3 -10.82 16.29 4.09
CA GLN A 3 -9.55 15.77 4.63
C GLN A 3 -9.63 14.37 5.29
N ALA A 4 -10.82 13.90 5.67
CA ALA A 4 -10.96 12.62 6.39
C ALA A 4 -11.02 11.38 5.49
N TYR A 5 -11.14 11.54 4.17
CA TYR A 5 -11.41 10.45 3.22
C TYR A 5 -10.39 9.30 3.31
N ASN A 6 -9.12 9.63 3.57
CA ASN A 6 -8.05 8.64 3.65
C ASN A 6 -8.17 7.70 4.86
N PHE A 7 -8.88 8.12 5.91
CA PHE A 7 -9.12 7.32 7.11
C PHE A 7 -10.34 6.42 6.99
N LEU A 8 -11.28 6.73 6.10
CA LEU A 8 -12.56 6.04 5.97
C LEU A 8 -12.38 4.63 5.40
N ALA A 9 -12.29 3.64 6.29
CA ALA A 9 -12.16 2.23 5.93
C ALA A 9 -12.40 1.32 7.14
N SER A 10 -12.48 0.02 6.87
CA SER A 10 -12.20 -1.02 7.85
C SER A 10 -10.70 -1.29 7.88
N TRP A 11 -10.14 -1.41 9.06
CA TRP A 11 -8.72 -1.56 9.34
C TRP A 11 -8.55 -2.79 10.22
N GLN A 12 -7.77 -3.76 9.77
CA GLN A 12 -7.49 -4.98 10.52
C GLN A 12 -6.12 -4.85 11.21
N LEU A 13 -6.09 -5.10 12.52
CA LEU A 13 -4.89 -5.02 13.34
C LEU A 13 -3.84 -6.01 12.84
N PHE A 14 -2.58 -5.60 12.88
CA PHE A 14 -1.41 -6.43 12.62
C PHE A 14 -0.63 -6.62 13.94
N PRO A 15 -0.99 -7.62 14.77
CA PRO A 15 -0.49 -7.75 16.14
C PRO A 15 1.04 -7.75 16.23
N GLU A 16 1.71 -8.41 15.28
CA GLU A 16 3.17 -8.55 15.22
C GLU A 16 3.92 -7.22 15.04
N LYS A 17 3.23 -6.17 14.58
CA LYS A 17 3.80 -4.81 14.39
C LYS A 17 3.39 -3.83 15.49
N CYS A 18 2.64 -4.29 16.48
CA CYS A 18 2.19 -3.46 17.59
C CYS A 18 3.25 -3.42 18.70
N SER A 19 3.33 -2.31 19.41
CA SER A 19 4.24 -2.11 20.54
C SER A 19 3.49 -1.45 21.68
N TYR A 20 3.43 -2.09 22.84
CA TYR A 20 2.70 -1.59 24.00
C TYR A 20 3.69 -1.40 25.16
N GLU A 21 3.71 -0.19 25.71
CA GLU A 21 4.40 0.12 26.97
C GLU A 21 3.50 -0.14 28.17
N PHE A 22 2.17 -0.12 27.97
CA PHE A 22 1.18 -0.36 29.01
C PHE A 22 0.00 -1.19 28.47
N GLY A 23 -0.32 -2.27 29.18
CA GLY A 23 -1.31 -3.27 28.74
C GLY A 23 -0.68 -4.39 27.91
N GLU A 24 -1.53 -5.24 27.33
CA GLU A 24 -1.10 -6.32 26.43
C GLU A 24 -1.52 -6.00 24.99
N THR A 25 -0.69 -6.43 24.03
CA THR A 25 -1.04 -6.40 22.63
C THR A 25 -2.27 -7.28 22.38
N PRO A 26 -3.28 -6.82 21.63
CA PRO A 26 -4.40 -7.68 21.29
C PRO A 26 -3.95 -8.83 20.40
N LYS A 27 -4.55 -10.00 20.59
CA LYS A 27 -4.36 -11.15 19.70
C LYS A 27 -4.89 -10.87 18.29
N SER A 28 -5.97 -10.09 18.19
CA SER A 28 -6.53 -9.60 16.93
C SER A 28 -7.42 -8.40 17.19
N GLY A 29 -7.68 -7.58 16.17
CA GLY A 29 -8.65 -6.51 16.27
C GLY A 29 -9.03 -5.91 14.93
N ASN A 30 -10.15 -5.22 14.89
CA ASN A 30 -10.59 -4.40 13.78
C ASN A 30 -10.90 -2.99 14.29
N CYS A 31 -10.64 -2.00 13.45
CA CYS A 31 -10.98 -0.61 13.67
C CYS A 31 -11.70 -0.13 12.41
N LYS A 32 -12.86 0.49 12.56
CA LYS A 32 -13.67 0.99 11.46
C LYS A 32 -13.87 2.48 11.67
N ILE A 33 -13.50 3.26 10.66
CA ILE A 33 -13.66 4.71 10.68
C ILE A 33 -14.65 5.07 9.58
N GLU A 34 -15.76 5.71 9.96
CA GLU A 34 -16.85 6.05 9.05
C GLU A 34 -17.26 7.50 9.21
N SER A 35 -17.80 8.09 8.15
CA SER A 35 -18.42 9.40 8.25
C SER A 35 -19.89 9.27 8.62
N VAL A 36 -20.33 10.07 9.59
CA VAL A 36 -21.69 10.10 10.11
C VAL A 36 -22.25 11.54 10.07
N LYS A 37 -23.57 11.69 10.26
CA LYS A 37 -24.28 12.98 10.21
C LYS A 37 -24.00 13.77 8.92
N ASN A 38 -24.19 13.13 7.76
CA ASN A 38 -23.99 13.71 6.43
C ASN A 38 -22.59 14.33 6.18
N GLY A 39 -21.53 13.74 6.73
CA GLY A 39 -20.16 14.25 6.50
C GLY A 39 -19.61 15.15 7.59
N ALA A 40 -20.45 15.57 8.55
CA ALA A 40 -20.07 16.54 9.58
C ALA A 40 -19.29 15.91 10.75
N ALA A 41 -19.47 14.62 11.00
CA ALA A 41 -18.82 13.90 12.10
C ALA A 41 -18.20 12.59 11.62
N LEU A 42 -17.28 12.05 12.41
CA LEU A 42 -16.67 10.74 12.23
C LEU A 42 -17.09 9.81 13.37
N SER A 43 -17.28 8.54 13.04
CA SER A 43 -17.48 7.45 13.98
C SER A 43 -16.25 6.54 13.91
N ILE A 44 -15.65 6.25 15.06
CA ILE A 44 -14.63 5.21 15.20
C ILE A 44 -15.25 4.07 15.99
N SER A 45 -15.18 2.86 15.45
CA SER A 45 -15.62 1.63 16.09
C SER A 45 -14.47 0.63 16.11
N THR A 46 -14.05 0.18 17.29
CA THR A 46 -12.93 -0.76 17.44
C THR A 46 -13.41 -2.01 18.17
N ASN A 47 -13.07 -3.19 17.63
CA ASN A 47 -13.25 -4.49 18.27
C ASN A 47 -11.88 -5.15 18.42
N TRP A 48 -11.58 -5.74 19.58
CA TRP A 48 -10.35 -6.50 19.75
C TRP A 48 -10.54 -7.72 20.65
N VAL A 49 -9.70 -8.71 20.45
CA VAL A 49 -9.68 -9.96 21.21
C VAL A 49 -8.35 -10.07 21.94
N THR A 50 -8.39 -10.35 23.24
CA THR A 50 -7.18 -10.54 24.08
C THR A 50 -6.59 -11.95 23.89
N HIS A 51 -5.41 -12.18 24.45
CA HIS A 51 -4.82 -13.53 24.47
C HIS A 51 -5.63 -14.54 25.30
N LEU A 52 -6.49 -14.06 26.20
CA LEU A 52 -7.46 -14.84 26.98
C LEU A 52 -8.74 -15.17 26.18
N ASN A 53 -8.81 -14.81 24.89
CA ASN A 53 -9.98 -14.92 24.02
C ASN A 53 -11.21 -14.12 24.49
N GLU A 54 -10.99 -13.04 25.24
CA GLU A 54 -12.05 -12.08 25.58
C GLU A 54 -12.18 -11.04 24.48
N ALA A 55 -13.41 -10.80 24.01
CA ALA A 55 -13.70 -9.84 22.96
C ALA A 55 -14.26 -8.54 23.56
N PHE A 56 -13.70 -7.42 23.13
CA PHE A 56 -14.08 -6.07 23.55
C PHE A 56 -14.52 -5.25 22.35
N TYR A 57 -15.42 -4.30 22.58
CA TYR A 57 -15.93 -3.39 21.56
C TYR A 57 -16.10 -1.99 22.12
N THR A 58 -15.69 -0.99 21.36
CA THR A 58 -15.91 0.43 21.67
C THR A 58 -16.33 1.17 20.41
N SER A 59 -17.19 2.17 20.56
CA SER A 59 -17.58 3.05 19.47
C SER A 59 -17.87 4.45 20.00
N TYR A 60 -17.39 5.46 19.29
CA TYR A 60 -17.64 6.85 19.65
C TYR A 60 -17.64 7.76 18.42
N ASN A 61 -18.37 8.87 18.54
CA ASN A 61 -18.49 9.88 17.49
C ASN A 61 -17.74 11.15 17.88
N PHE A 62 -17.17 11.84 16.91
CA PHE A 62 -16.54 13.15 17.12
C PHE A 62 -16.59 14.03 15.87
N VAL A 63 -16.36 15.32 16.08
CA VAL A 63 -16.29 16.32 15.01
C VAL A 63 -14.84 16.80 14.92
N PRO A 64 -14.14 16.59 13.79
CA PRO A 64 -12.76 17.02 13.62
C PRO A 64 -12.67 18.52 13.28
N ASP A 65 -13.11 19.39 14.19
CA ASP A 65 -13.16 20.86 14.04
C ASP A 65 -12.17 21.61 14.95
N ALA A 66 -11.28 20.89 15.63
CA ALA A 66 -10.36 21.39 16.67
C ALA A 66 -11.07 21.99 17.90
N ALA A 67 -12.40 21.98 17.98
CA ALA A 67 -13.15 22.42 19.13
C ALA A 67 -13.30 21.30 20.16
N VAL A 68 -13.56 21.70 21.41
CA VAL A 68 -13.79 20.77 22.51
C VAL A 68 -15.29 20.48 22.60
N HIS A 69 -15.66 19.21 22.47
CA HIS A 69 -17.03 18.74 22.56
C HIS A 69 -17.22 17.84 23.79
N PRO A 70 -18.43 17.76 24.36
CA PRO A 70 -18.75 16.75 25.38
C PRO A 70 -18.54 15.34 24.85
N PHE A 71 -17.95 14.45 25.65
CA PHE A 71 -17.76 13.05 25.29
C PHE A 71 -18.88 12.19 25.91
N GLU A 72 -19.42 11.25 25.12
CA GLU A 72 -20.58 10.44 25.53
C GLU A 72 -20.26 9.51 26.72
N ASN A 73 -19.01 9.06 26.87
CA ASN A 73 -18.62 8.14 27.94
C ASN A 73 -17.80 8.84 29.03
N ALA A 74 -18.52 9.35 30.04
CA ALA A 74 -17.98 10.08 31.18
C ALA A 74 -17.01 9.27 32.06
N GLU A 75 -17.06 7.93 32.03
CA GLU A 75 -16.13 7.08 32.78
C GLU A 75 -14.72 7.12 32.18
N VAL A 76 -14.62 7.34 30.87
CA VAL A 76 -13.35 7.42 30.15
C VAL A 76 -12.86 8.86 30.09
N ALA A 77 -13.72 9.81 29.70
CA ALA A 77 -13.40 11.23 29.61
C ALA A 77 -14.66 12.11 29.62
N GLN A 78 -14.52 13.39 29.98
CA GLN A 78 -15.65 14.32 29.98
C GLN A 78 -15.79 15.04 28.63
N GLN A 79 -14.68 15.20 27.93
CA GLN A 79 -14.59 16.00 26.72
C GLN A 79 -13.68 15.32 25.69
N ILE A 80 -13.95 15.58 24.42
CA ILE A 80 -13.18 15.12 23.28
C ILE A 80 -12.82 16.33 22.41
N ARG A 81 -11.57 16.39 21.96
CA ARG A 81 -11.11 17.33 20.95
C ARG A 81 -10.49 16.54 19.82
N SER A 82 -10.81 16.89 18.58
CA SER A 82 -10.24 16.21 17.43
C SER A 82 -9.96 17.18 16.30
N GLU A 83 -8.87 16.93 15.60
CA GLU A 83 -8.41 17.75 14.48
C GLU A 83 -7.81 16.85 13.40
N ILE A 84 -7.92 17.28 12.15
CA ILE A 84 -7.22 16.66 11.01
C ILE A 84 -6.26 17.71 10.46
N PRO A 85 -5.01 17.78 10.97
CA PRO A 85 -4.06 18.79 10.53
C PRO A 85 -3.70 18.68 9.05
N ASN A 86 -3.71 17.46 8.49
CA ASN A 86 -3.38 17.18 7.10
C ASN A 86 -4.07 15.89 6.60
N SER A 87 -3.93 15.56 5.32
CA SER A 87 -4.59 14.38 4.71
C SER A 87 -4.11 13.02 5.21
N SER A 88 -3.01 12.95 5.96
CA SER A 88 -2.40 11.72 6.47
C SER A 88 -2.41 11.62 7.99
N THR A 89 -2.76 12.68 8.72
CA THR A 89 -2.72 12.71 10.18
C THR A 89 -4.05 13.22 10.75
N MET A 90 -4.58 12.49 11.72
CA MET A 90 -5.75 12.85 12.51
C MET A 90 -5.41 12.67 13.98
N VAL A 91 -5.72 13.67 14.81
CA VAL A 91 -5.44 13.65 16.24
C VAL A 91 -6.75 13.68 17.00
N VAL A 92 -6.90 12.78 17.96
CA VAL A 92 -8.04 12.71 18.87
C VAL A 92 -7.51 12.77 20.31
N GLU A 93 -8.00 13.73 21.08
CA GLU A 93 -7.61 13.95 22.46
C GLU A 93 -8.84 13.82 23.37
N LEU A 94 -8.67 13.07 24.44
CA LEU A 94 -9.68 12.93 25.49
C LEU A 94 -9.27 13.75 26.70
N LEU A 95 -10.18 14.60 27.16
CA LEU A 95 -9.96 15.53 28.26
C LEU A 95 -10.86 15.23 29.46
N THR A 96 -10.31 15.40 30.65
CA THR A 96 -11.05 15.36 31.92
C THR A 96 -10.66 16.58 32.73
N ASN A 97 -11.63 17.35 33.22
CA ASN A 97 -11.40 18.59 33.97
C ASN A 97 -10.47 19.58 33.22
N GLY A 98 -10.55 19.62 31.88
CA GLY A 98 -9.73 20.49 31.03
C GLY A 98 -8.28 20.02 30.80
N GLN A 99 -7.86 18.88 31.35
CA GLN A 99 -6.54 18.28 31.10
C GLN A 99 -6.63 17.13 30.12
N VAL A 100 -5.69 17.05 29.17
CA VAL A 100 -5.57 15.94 28.22
C VAL A 100 -5.09 14.69 28.97
N LYS A 101 -5.93 13.67 29.06
CA LYS A 101 -5.59 12.38 29.68
C LYS A 101 -5.04 11.38 28.66
N LEU A 102 -5.55 11.43 27.44
CA LEU A 102 -5.20 10.51 26.38
C LEU A 102 -5.14 11.25 25.04
N THR A 103 -4.11 10.98 24.26
CA THR A 103 -3.95 11.47 22.90
C THR A 103 -3.77 10.28 21.97
N ALA A 104 -4.68 10.11 21.01
CA ALA A 104 -4.61 9.11 19.95
C ALA A 104 -4.31 9.80 18.61
N THR A 105 -3.10 9.56 18.10
CA THR A 105 -2.66 10.06 16.80
C THR A 105 -2.80 8.97 15.75
N HIS A 106 -3.66 9.21 14.78
CA HIS A 106 -3.92 8.34 13.63
C HIS A 106 -3.10 8.84 12.45
N GLU A 107 -2.21 8.02 11.92
CA GLU A 107 -1.32 8.36 10.82
C GLU A 107 -1.43 7.33 9.70
N ILE A 108 -1.76 7.78 8.49
CA ILE A 108 -1.66 6.96 7.28
C ILE A 108 -0.21 7.00 6.79
N MET A 109 0.48 5.87 6.93
CA MET A 109 1.86 5.71 6.50
C MET A 109 1.96 5.65 4.96
N PRO A 110 3.14 5.94 4.37
CA PRO A 110 3.35 5.88 2.91
C PRO A 110 3.06 4.51 2.28
N ASN A 111 3.13 3.44 3.06
CA ASN A 111 2.80 2.08 2.63
C ASN A 111 1.29 1.75 2.69
N GLY A 112 0.44 2.72 3.05
CA GLY A 112 -1.01 2.57 3.15
C GLY A 112 -1.51 1.95 4.46
N PHE A 113 -0.64 1.68 5.44
CA PHE A 113 -1.05 1.24 6.77
C PHE A 113 -1.51 2.41 7.64
N LEU A 114 -2.49 2.14 8.49
CA LEU A 114 -2.89 3.06 9.55
C LEU A 114 -2.09 2.73 10.80
N LYS A 115 -1.29 3.69 11.27
CA LYS A 115 -0.60 3.62 12.56
C LYS A 115 -1.37 4.48 13.55
N ILE A 116 -1.81 3.88 14.65
CA ILE A 116 -2.44 4.60 15.76
C ILE A 116 -1.43 4.63 16.90
N THR A 117 -1.06 5.83 17.35
CA THR A 117 -0.18 6.03 18.50
C THR A 117 -0.99 6.65 19.62
N THR A 118 -1.18 5.90 20.69
CA THR A 118 -1.95 6.28 21.87
C THR A 118 -1.00 6.59 23.01
N GLN A 119 -1.04 7.82 23.49
CA GLN A 119 -0.22 8.30 24.60
C GLN A 119 -1.11 8.74 25.74
N GLY A 120 -0.73 8.38 26.96
CA GLY A 120 -1.49 8.73 28.15
C GLY A 120 -0.70 8.49 29.43
N PHE A 121 -1.43 8.48 30.54
CA PHE A 121 -0.90 8.20 31.87
C PHE A 121 -1.51 6.93 32.44
N THR A 122 -0.69 6.08 33.05
CA THR A 122 -1.15 4.92 33.81
C THR A 122 -1.81 5.36 35.13
N PRO A 123 -2.51 4.45 35.86
CA PRO A 123 -3.02 4.77 37.20
C PRO A 123 -1.93 5.23 38.19
N GLU A 124 -0.66 4.90 37.92
CA GLU A 124 0.52 5.29 38.69
C GLU A 124 1.16 6.61 38.20
N TYR A 125 0.48 7.35 37.32
CA TYR A 125 0.96 8.60 36.71
C TYR A 125 2.24 8.47 35.87
N LYS A 126 2.57 7.27 35.39
CA LYS A 126 3.65 7.08 34.42
C LYS A 126 3.14 7.32 33.02
N ARG A 127 3.93 7.99 32.18
CA ARG A 127 3.62 8.13 30.75
C ARG A 127 3.83 6.79 30.06
N TYR A 128 2.93 6.48 29.13
CA TYR A 128 3.07 5.35 28.22
C TYR A 128 2.73 5.77 26.80
N SER A 129 3.28 5.02 25.84
CA SER A 129 3.01 5.15 24.42
C SER A 129 2.76 3.78 23.82
N ASN A 130 1.53 3.54 23.37
CA ASN A 130 1.16 2.32 22.66
C ASN A 130 1.04 2.62 21.16
N VAL A 131 1.61 1.76 20.33
CA VAL A 131 1.59 1.84 18.89
C VAL A 131 0.86 0.63 18.34
N GLU A 132 -0.20 0.89 17.60
CA GLU A 132 -0.99 -0.12 16.90
C GLU A 132 -0.85 0.11 15.39
N VAL A 133 -0.64 -0.97 14.65
CA VAL A 133 -0.52 -0.91 13.19
C VAL A 133 -1.64 -1.74 12.58
N TYR A 134 -2.37 -1.12 11.66
CA TYR A 134 -3.48 -1.73 10.96
C TYR A 134 -3.25 -1.71 9.45
N HIS A 135 -3.78 -2.72 8.77
CA HIS A 135 -3.85 -2.76 7.32
C HIS A 135 -5.29 -2.58 6.87
N LYS A 136 -5.48 -1.88 5.75
CA LYS A 136 -6.80 -1.62 5.19
C LYS A 136 -7.44 -2.93 4.73
N GLN A 137 -8.59 -3.26 5.28
CA GLN A 137 -9.35 -4.43 4.89
C GLN A 137 -10.40 -4.01 3.85
N MET A 138 -10.27 -4.55 2.63
CA MET A 138 -11.17 -4.27 1.51
C MET A 138 -12.44 -5.14 1.50
N SER A 139 -12.81 -5.74 2.64
CA SER A 139 -13.97 -6.64 2.71
C SER A 139 -14.56 -6.65 4.11
N VAL A 140 -15.87 -6.40 4.23
CA VAL A 140 -16.62 -6.59 5.46
C VAL A 140 -17.65 -7.69 5.21
N LEU A 141 -17.37 -8.91 5.68
CA LEU A 141 -18.43 -9.92 5.76
C LEU A 141 -19.49 -9.43 6.77
N PRO A 142 -20.79 -9.49 6.45
CA PRO A 142 -21.86 -9.01 7.33
C PRO A 142 -22.25 -10.01 8.44
N TYR A 143 -21.42 -11.01 8.76
CA TYR A 143 -21.80 -12.05 9.72
C TYR A 143 -20.94 -12.03 10.98
N ALA A 144 -21.61 -12.01 12.12
CA ALA A 144 -21.05 -12.50 13.37
C ALA A 144 -20.83 -14.02 13.22
N SER A 145 -19.58 -14.47 13.30
CA SER A 145 -19.21 -15.89 13.31
C SER A 145 -19.51 -16.59 14.65
N SER A 146 -20.44 -16.08 15.45
CA SER A 146 -20.87 -16.69 16.71
C SER A 146 -22.36 -17.00 16.70
N ILE A 147 -22.66 -18.29 16.61
CA ILE A 147 -24.00 -18.85 16.82
C ILE A 147 -24.32 -18.72 18.32
N SER A 148 -24.87 -17.57 18.75
CA SER A 148 -25.69 -17.41 19.99
C SER A 148 -26.28 -16.01 20.21
N GLY A 149 -26.29 -15.11 19.21
CA GLY A 149 -26.95 -13.80 19.30
C GLY A 149 -28.18 -13.72 18.39
N VAL A 150 -29.30 -13.23 18.94
CA VAL A 150 -30.62 -12.98 18.33
C VAL A 150 -30.61 -12.82 16.80
N ALA A 151 -31.47 -13.57 16.10
CA ALA A 151 -31.63 -13.51 14.65
C ALA A 151 -32.04 -12.10 14.18
N ILE A 152 -31.08 -11.31 13.69
CA ILE A 152 -31.33 -10.02 13.06
C ILE A 152 -31.94 -10.29 11.69
N ARG A 153 -33.21 -9.94 11.51
CA ARG A 153 -33.88 -10.06 10.22
C ARG A 153 -33.28 -9.05 9.23
N PRO A 154 -32.92 -9.46 8.00
CA PRO A 154 -32.35 -8.56 7.01
C PRO A 154 -33.36 -7.46 6.65
N THR A 155 -32.94 -6.20 6.82
CA THR A 155 -33.69 -5.03 6.36
C THR A 155 -33.37 -4.75 4.89
N LYS A 156 -34.35 -4.25 4.11
CA LYS A 156 -34.16 -3.90 2.69
C LYS A 156 -32.97 -2.96 2.47
N GLU A 157 -32.70 -2.08 3.43
CA GLU A 157 -31.61 -1.12 3.40
C GLU A 157 -30.23 -1.80 3.51
N GLY A 158 -30.09 -2.87 4.30
CA GLY A 158 -28.85 -3.64 4.41
C GLY A 158 -28.48 -4.36 3.12
N VAL A 159 -29.48 -4.88 2.40
CA VAL A 159 -29.28 -5.56 1.10
C VAL A 159 -28.84 -4.58 0.02
N ILE A 160 -29.45 -3.38 -0.03
CA ILE A 160 -29.09 -2.33 -1.00
C ILE A 160 -27.64 -1.84 -0.75
N ARG A 161 -27.28 -1.60 0.52
CA ARG A 161 -25.91 -1.18 0.86
C ARG A 161 -24.88 -2.27 0.54
N HIS A 162 -25.21 -3.53 0.79
CA HIS A 162 -24.33 -4.65 0.44
C HIS A 162 -24.09 -4.73 -1.08
N GLN A 163 -25.16 -4.67 -1.89
CA GLN A 163 -25.03 -4.68 -3.35
C GLN A 163 -24.21 -3.49 -3.88
N ALA A 164 -24.43 -2.30 -3.32
CA ALA A 164 -23.65 -1.11 -3.70
C ALA A 164 -22.17 -1.25 -3.31
N LEU A 165 -21.86 -1.77 -2.11
CA LEU A 165 -20.49 -2.00 -1.66
C LEU A 165 -19.79 -3.07 -2.51
N THR A 166 -20.45 -4.19 -2.80
CA THR A 166 -19.91 -5.24 -3.66
C THR A 166 -19.64 -4.73 -5.07
N ALA A 167 -20.55 -3.95 -5.66
CA ALA A 167 -20.33 -3.35 -6.97
C ALA A 167 -19.15 -2.35 -6.96
N MET A 168 -18.99 -1.56 -5.90
CA MET A 168 -17.84 -0.66 -5.74
C MET A 168 -16.52 -1.42 -5.54
N GLU A 169 -16.53 -2.53 -4.80
CA GLU A 169 -15.37 -3.41 -4.60
C GLU A 169 -14.95 -4.05 -5.93
N GLU A 170 -15.89 -4.60 -6.69
CA GLU A 170 -15.64 -5.14 -8.03
C GLU A 170 -15.03 -4.08 -8.95
N GLN A 171 -15.61 -2.88 -8.97
CA GLN A 171 -15.08 -1.76 -9.76
C GLN A 171 -13.67 -1.36 -9.33
N THR A 172 -13.40 -1.27 -8.03
CA THR A 172 -12.08 -0.90 -7.50
C THR A 172 -11.05 -1.96 -7.83
N ASN A 173 -11.40 -3.25 -7.70
CA ASN A 173 -10.52 -4.36 -8.07
C ASN A 173 -10.20 -4.34 -9.57
N MET A 174 -11.18 -4.04 -10.43
CA MET A 174 -10.94 -3.87 -11.86
C MET A 174 -9.95 -2.71 -12.13
N GLN A 175 -10.08 -1.58 -11.43
CA GLN A 175 -9.14 -0.46 -11.59
C GLN A 175 -7.74 -0.79 -11.08
N LEU A 176 -7.63 -1.50 -9.96
CA LEU A 176 -6.34 -1.95 -9.42
C LEU A 176 -5.66 -2.94 -10.36
N ASP A 177 -6.41 -3.86 -10.98
CA ASP A 177 -5.86 -4.78 -11.97
C ASP A 177 -5.36 -4.04 -13.22
N GLN A 178 -6.09 -3.03 -13.69
CA GLN A 178 -5.63 -2.16 -14.78
C GLN A 178 -4.32 -1.43 -14.44
N ILE A 179 -4.20 -0.88 -13.22
CA ILE A 179 -2.97 -0.22 -12.77
C ILE A 179 -1.82 -1.22 -12.70
N LYS A 180 -2.06 -2.43 -12.20
CA LYS A 180 -1.06 -3.50 -12.16
C LYS A 180 -0.54 -3.83 -13.57
N GLN A 181 -1.44 -4.00 -14.54
CA GLN A 181 -1.06 -4.25 -15.93
C GLN A 181 -0.24 -3.10 -16.51
N GLN A 182 -0.57 -1.84 -16.18
CA GLN A 182 0.23 -0.69 -16.58
C GLN A 182 1.63 -0.69 -15.96
N ILE A 183 1.78 -1.04 -14.69
CA ILE A 183 3.08 -1.14 -14.02
C ILE A 183 3.91 -2.27 -14.65
N GLU A 184 3.31 -3.43 -14.92
CA GLU A 184 4.00 -4.54 -15.58
C GLU A 184 4.49 -4.13 -16.99
N LEU A 185 3.66 -3.39 -17.74
CA LEU A 185 4.06 -2.82 -19.02
C LEU A 185 5.24 -1.85 -18.88
N LEU A 186 5.16 -0.91 -17.93
CA LEU A 186 6.24 0.06 -17.67
C LEU A 186 7.54 -0.63 -17.24
N ALA A 187 7.45 -1.67 -16.40
CA ALA A 187 8.60 -2.46 -15.97
C ALA A 187 9.25 -3.16 -17.17
N ARG A 188 8.45 -3.76 -18.06
CA ARG A 188 8.94 -4.37 -19.30
C ARG A 188 9.62 -3.35 -20.22
N GLN A 189 9.01 -2.19 -20.41
CA GLN A 189 9.60 -1.10 -21.20
C GLN A 189 10.93 -0.62 -20.61
N ALA A 190 11.02 -0.49 -19.29
CA ALA A 190 12.26 -0.13 -18.61
C ALA A 190 13.36 -1.20 -18.82
N GLN A 191 13.02 -2.48 -18.71
CA GLN A 191 13.94 -3.58 -18.99
C GLN A 191 14.44 -3.56 -20.44
N GLU A 192 13.56 -3.32 -21.41
CA GLU A 192 13.94 -3.18 -22.83
C GLU A 192 14.90 -2.00 -23.05
N ILE A 193 14.67 -0.87 -22.38
CA ILE A 193 15.57 0.29 -22.43
C ILE A 193 16.95 -0.04 -21.85
N VAL A 194 17.00 -0.74 -20.70
CA VAL A 194 18.27 -1.17 -20.09
C VAL A 194 19.02 -2.14 -21.01
N LYS A 195 18.34 -3.15 -21.54
CA LYS A 195 18.94 -4.11 -22.48
C LYS A 195 19.51 -3.42 -23.72
N ARG A 196 18.78 -2.45 -24.27
CA ARG A 196 19.21 -1.64 -25.42
C ARG A 196 20.47 -0.85 -25.10
N LYS A 197 20.57 -0.27 -23.89
CA LYS A 197 21.77 0.44 -23.43
C LYS A 197 22.97 -0.51 -23.31
N GLU A 198 22.79 -1.67 -22.67
CA GLU A 198 23.85 -2.66 -22.49
C GLU A 198 24.38 -3.18 -23.83
N LEU A 199 23.48 -3.54 -24.74
CA LEU A 199 23.84 -3.97 -26.10
C LEU A 199 24.55 -2.86 -26.87
N SER A 200 24.11 -1.60 -26.73
CA SER A 200 24.79 -0.47 -27.35
C SER A 200 26.22 -0.31 -26.81
N LEU A 201 26.43 -0.42 -25.49
CA LEU A 201 27.76 -0.36 -24.87
C LEU A 201 28.67 -1.48 -25.38
N MET A 202 28.16 -2.72 -25.42
CA MET A 202 28.92 -3.86 -25.95
C MET A 202 29.33 -3.66 -27.42
N ILE A 203 28.47 -3.07 -28.24
CA ILE A 203 28.78 -2.80 -29.65
C ILE A 203 29.81 -1.68 -29.78
N TYR A 204 29.75 -0.64 -28.93
CA TYR A 204 30.77 0.42 -28.91
C TYR A 204 32.13 -0.08 -28.42
N GLU A 205 32.16 -1.04 -27.49
CA GLU A 205 33.40 -1.67 -27.00
C GLU A 205 33.97 -2.73 -27.96
N ALA A 206 33.14 -3.25 -28.87
CA ALA A 206 33.56 -4.24 -29.86
C ALA A 206 34.54 -3.64 -30.89
N LYS A 207 35.47 -4.48 -31.38
CA LYS A 207 36.36 -4.07 -32.48
C LYS A 207 35.55 -3.95 -33.77
N LEU A 208 35.36 -2.72 -34.24
CA LEU A 208 34.70 -2.39 -35.50
C LEU A 208 35.72 -2.35 -36.64
N ASN A 209 35.58 -3.27 -37.61
CA ASN A 209 36.40 -3.28 -38.82
C ASN A 209 35.78 -2.48 -39.98
N PHE A 210 34.60 -1.89 -39.76
CA PHE A 210 33.84 -1.15 -40.77
C PHE A 210 32.99 -0.07 -40.10
N ARG A 211 32.52 0.89 -40.90
CA ARG A 211 31.57 1.92 -40.44
C ARG A 211 30.14 1.37 -40.52
N PRO A 212 29.41 1.25 -39.41
CA PRO A 212 28.04 0.72 -39.43
C PRO A 212 27.10 1.69 -40.16
N VAL A 213 26.16 1.12 -40.92
CA VAL A 213 25.21 1.83 -41.78
C VAL A 213 23.80 1.64 -41.21
N ILE A 214 23.04 2.73 -41.19
CA ILE A 214 21.67 2.76 -40.67
C ILE A 214 20.80 1.80 -41.49
N GLY A 215 19.97 1.02 -40.81
CA GLY A 215 19.00 0.11 -41.42
C GLY A 215 19.52 -1.29 -41.71
N HIS A 216 20.82 -1.55 -41.52
CA HIS A 216 21.40 -2.89 -41.66
C HIS A 216 21.42 -3.67 -40.34
N VAL A 217 21.36 -4.99 -40.47
CA VAL A 217 21.44 -5.95 -39.38
C VAL A 217 22.88 -6.39 -39.23
N TYR A 218 23.31 -6.48 -37.99
CA TYR A 218 24.64 -6.90 -37.58
C TYR A 218 24.52 -7.96 -36.49
N HIS A 219 25.53 -8.79 -36.39
CA HIS A 219 25.60 -9.90 -35.46
C HIS A 219 26.81 -9.70 -34.55
N LEU A 220 26.55 -9.68 -33.23
CA LEU A 220 27.55 -9.52 -32.19
C LEU A 220 28.04 -10.89 -31.73
N TYR A 221 29.35 -11.07 -31.74
CA TYR A 221 30.02 -12.30 -31.38
C TYR A 221 31.06 -12.06 -30.29
N GLN A 222 31.29 -13.04 -29.43
CA GLN A 222 32.44 -13.06 -28.53
C GLN A 222 33.54 -13.94 -29.11
N LYS A 223 34.76 -13.41 -29.22
CA LYS A 223 35.95 -14.17 -29.66
C LYS A 223 36.48 -15.07 -28.55
N HIS A 224 37.41 -15.95 -28.91
CA HIS A 224 38.13 -16.78 -27.92
C HIS A 224 38.98 -15.96 -26.95
N ASP A 225 39.44 -14.77 -27.37
CA ASP A 225 40.18 -13.80 -26.53
C ASP A 225 39.25 -12.93 -25.65
N ASP A 226 38.00 -13.36 -25.45
CA ASP A 226 36.90 -12.67 -24.73
C ASP A 226 36.53 -11.27 -25.24
N THR A 227 37.15 -10.79 -26.32
CA THR A 227 36.77 -9.52 -27.00
C THR A 227 35.51 -9.67 -27.85
N TYR A 228 34.75 -8.58 -27.96
CA TYR A 228 33.55 -8.53 -28.80
C TYR A 228 33.88 -8.14 -30.26
N LEU A 229 33.18 -8.76 -31.20
CA LEU A 229 33.27 -8.52 -32.64
C LEU A 229 31.87 -8.29 -33.21
N LEU A 230 31.69 -7.19 -33.94
CA LEU A 230 30.51 -6.94 -34.75
C LEU A 230 30.77 -7.38 -36.20
N SER A 231 29.87 -8.17 -36.80
CA SER A 231 29.95 -8.62 -38.20
C SER A 231 28.58 -8.53 -38.88
N MET A 232 28.56 -8.40 -40.21
CA MET A 232 27.33 -8.54 -41.01
C MET A 232 26.98 -10.00 -41.34
N ILE A 233 27.91 -10.92 -41.14
CA ILE A 233 27.74 -12.34 -41.47
C ILE A 233 26.94 -13.00 -40.35
N SER A 234 25.85 -13.68 -40.71
CA SER A 234 24.99 -14.40 -39.77
C SER A 234 25.65 -15.67 -39.23
N PRO A 235 25.22 -16.20 -38.06
CA PRO A 235 25.85 -17.37 -37.46
C PRO A 235 25.79 -18.61 -38.37
N GLN A 236 24.77 -18.69 -39.22
CA GLN A 236 24.56 -19.80 -40.16
C GLN A 236 25.51 -19.75 -41.36
N GLU A 237 25.93 -18.55 -41.77
CA GLU A 237 26.84 -18.33 -42.90
C GLU A 237 28.31 -18.59 -42.55
N TRP A 238 28.65 -18.62 -41.26
CA TRP A 238 30.01 -18.88 -40.80
C TRP A 238 30.46 -20.35 -40.93
N GLY A 239 29.53 -21.29 -41.11
CA GLY A 239 29.83 -22.72 -41.16
C GLY A 239 30.48 -23.26 -39.87
N ASN A 240 31.14 -24.41 -39.96
CA ASN A 240 31.71 -25.14 -38.80
C ASN A 240 33.00 -24.53 -38.19
N GLY A 241 33.42 -23.34 -38.61
CA GLY A 241 34.75 -22.79 -38.28
C GLY A 241 34.79 -21.27 -38.07
N GLY A 242 33.73 -20.68 -37.52
CA GLY A 242 33.69 -19.24 -37.23
C GLY A 242 34.77 -18.81 -36.21
N PRO A 243 35.31 -17.58 -36.30
CA PRO A 243 36.37 -17.06 -35.42
C PRO A 243 35.86 -16.63 -34.03
N PHE A 244 34.73 -17.18 -33.58
CA PHE A 244 34.02 -16.79 -32.38
C PHE A 244 33.70 -17.99 -31.49
N LYS A 245 33.77 -17.73 -30.19
CA LYS A 245 33.45 -18.68 -29.12
C LYS A 245 31.94 -18.80 -28.94
N GLN A 246 31.22 -17.67 -28.98
CA GLN A 246 29.77 -17.64 -28.85
C GLN A 246 29.12 -16.50 -29.64
N PHE A 247 27.91 -16.75 -30.10
CA PHE A 247 27.00 -15.73 -30.64
C PHE A 247 26.22 -15.08 -29.49
N ILE A 248 26.17 -13.75 -29.46
CA ILE A 248 25.52 -12.99 -28.39
C ILE A 248 24.13 -12.54 -28.82
N ALA A 249 24.05 -11.75 -29.88
CA ALA A 249 22.81 -11.12 -30.31
C ALA A 249 22.89 -10.62 -31.76
N SER A 250 21.74 -10.52 -32.41
CA SER A 250 21.58 -9.79 -33.67
C SER A 250 21.03 -8.41 -33.36
N ALA A 251 21.59 -7.36 -33.94
CA ALA A 251 21.18 -5.99 -33.72
C ALA A 251 21.10 -5.19 -35.01
N LYS A 252 20.05 -4.38 -35.14
CA LYS A 252 19.86 -3.44 -36.24
C LYS A 252 20.21 -2.03 -35.81
N LEU A 253 20.97 -1.30 -36.64
CA LEU A 253 21.23 0.12 -36.41
C LEU A 253 20.02 0.95 -36.86
N LEU A 254 19.47 1.75 -35.96
CA LEU A 254 18.34 2.65 -36.23
C LEU A 254 18.81 4.05 -36.65
N ALA A 255 17.86 4.86 -37.13
CA ALA A 255 18.14 6.22 -37.65
C ALA A 255 18.66 7.20 -36.58
N ASP A 256 18.32 6.95 -35.32
CA ASP A 256 18.80 7.69 -34.14
C ASP A 256 20.19 7.22 -33.66
N HIS A 257 20.93 6.44 -34.45
CA HIS A 257 22.25 5.86 -34.14
C HIS A 257 22.26 4.91 -32.94
N THR A 258 21.09 4.37 -32.58
CA THR A 258 20.98 3.36 -31.54
C THR A 258 20.86 1.96 -32.13
N TRP A 259 21.13 0.97 -31.30
CA TRP A 259 21.03 -0.43 -31.68
C TRP A 259 19.75 -1.04 -31.12
N MET A 260 19.06 -1.84 -31.92
CA MET A 260 17.88 -2.61 -31.50
C MET A 260 18.13 -4.08 -31.77
N GLU A 261 18.00 -4.91 -30.73
CA GLU A 261 18.09 -6.37 -30.87
C GLU A 261 16.90 -6.91 -31.67
N ILE A 262 17.15 -7.90 -32.53
CA ILE A 262 16.15 -8.57 -33.37
C ILE A 262 16.01 -10.06 -33.06
#